data_AF-A0A6A2WW63-F1
#
_entry.id   AF-A0A6A2WW63-F1
#
_cell.length_a   1.000
_cell.length_b   1.000
_cell.length_c   1.000
_cell.angle_alpha   90.00
_cell.angle_beta   90.00
_cell.angle_gamma   90.00
#
_symmetry.space_group_name_H-M   'P 1'
#
loop_
_entity.id
_entity.type
_entity.pdbx_description
1 polymer ?
#
loop_
_entity_poly.entity_id
_entity_poly.type
_entity_poly.pdbx_seq_one_letter_code
_entity_poly.pdbx_strand_id
1 'polypeptide(L)'
;MALSRSFIDYCIWGWDNLPRTVLMYYANFLSSPEGYFHTVICNAQEFRNTTVNSDLHFTSWDNPPKQHPHLLKLADMERMINSNAPFARKFPRDDPVLDKIDSELLSRGPDMFTPGGWCVASVQNGSDPCSVVGNTTAIKPGPGATRLETLISALLSNDNFQPRQCK
;
A
#
# COMPACT_ATOMS: atom_id res chain seq x y z
N MET A 1 -1.93 -4.50 -3.27
CA MET A 1 -3.16 -5.01 -2.60
C MET A 1 -2.92 -5.13 -1.11
N ALA A 2 -3.92 -4.78 -0.30
CA ALA A 2 -3.99 -5.04 1.13
C ALA A 2 -5.21 -5.92 1.42
N LEU A 3 -5.03 -7.00 2.19
CA LEU A 3 -6.07 -7.98 2.48
C LEU A 3 -6.32 -8.04 3.98
N SER A 4 -7.59 -8.07 4.39
CA SER A 4 -7.94 -8.19 5.80
C SER A 4 -7.62 -9.60 6.31
N ARG A 5 -7.31 -9.69 7.61
CA ARG A 5 -7.07 -10.99 8.25
C ARG A 5 -8.26 -11.94 8.09
N SER A 6 -9.48 -11.45 8.27
CA SER A 6 -10.70 -12.25 8.15
C SER A 6 -10.87 -12.86 6.76
N PHE A 7 -10.55 -12.12 5.70
CA PHE A 7 -10.61 -12.63 4.33
C PHE A 7 -9.52 -13.68 4.06
N ILE A 8 -8.30 -13.46 4.57
CA ILE A 8 -7.23 -14.46 4.46
C ILE A 8 -7.59 -15.74 5.23
N ASP A 9 -8.14 -15.62 6.43
CA ASP A 9 -8.62 -16.77 7.20
C ASP A 9 -9.68 -17.55 6.42
N TYR A 10 -10.60 -16.87 5.72
CA TYR A 10 -11.57 -17.50 4.82
C TYR A 10 -10.90 -18.21 3.64
N CYS A 11 -9.90 -17.60 3.00
CA CYS A 11 -9.16 -18.25 1.90
C CYS A 11 -8.45 -19.54 2.34
N ILE A 12 -7.96 -19.61 3.58
CA ILE A 12 -7.21 -20.75 4.12
C ILE A 12 -8.15 -21.81 4.71
N TRP A 13 -9.09 -21.39 5.56
CA TRP A 13 -9.92 -22.25 6.42
C TRP A 13 -11.37 -22.32 6.00
N GLY A 14 -11.78 -21.61 4.93
CA GLY A 14 -13.16 -21.53 4.46
C GLY A 14 -13.82 -22.91 4.38
N TRP A 15 -15.00 -23.03 4.96
CA TRP A 15 -15.74 -24.30 5.03
C TRP A 15 -16.44 -24.61 3.69
N ASP A 16 -16.75 -23.60 2.90
CA ASP A 16 -17.28 -23.78 1.54
C ASP A 16 -16.17 -24.14 0.53
N ASN A 17 -16.58 -24.48 -0.69
CA ASN A 17 -15.67 -24.93 -1.74
C ASN A 17 -15.11 -23.81 -2.62
N LEU A 18 -15.53 -22.56 -2.46
CA LEU A 18 -15.18 -21.47 -3.39
C LEU A 18 -13.67 -21.20 -3.38
N PRO A 19 -13.00 -20.88 -2.26
CA PRO A 19 -11.56 -20.62 -2.26
C PRO A 19 -10.72 -21.79 -2.77
N ARG A 20 -11.15 -23.04 -2.49
CA ARG A 20 -10.46 -24.26 -2.92
C ARG A 20 -10.59 -24.49 -4.43
N THR A 21 -11.81 -24.38 -4.96
CA THR A 21 -12.08 -24.54 -6.39
C THR A 21 -11.34 -23.49 -7.21
N VAL A 22 -11.42 -22.23 -6.77
CA VAL A 22 -10.73 -21.12 -7.44
C VAL A 22 -9.21 -21.29 -7.34
N LEU A 23 -8.68 -21.79 -6.22
CA LEU A 23 -7.24 -22.06 -6.07
C LEU A 23 -6.77 -23.13 -7.05
N MET A 24 -7.51 -24.24 -7.20
CA MET A 24 -7.18 -25.29 -8.16
C MET A 24 -7.11 -24.76 -9.60
N TYR A 25 -8.03 -23.87 -9.97
CA TYR A 25 -8.01 -23.22 -11.28
C TYR A 25 -6.79 -22.30 -11.44
N TYR A 26 -6.59 -21.38 -10.50
CA TYR A 26 -5.54 -20.38 -10.59
C TYR A 26 -4.12 -20.94 -10.37
N ALA A 27 -3.98 -22.14 -9.78
CA ALA A 27 -2.70 -22.84 -9.70
C ALA A 27 -2.08 -23.16 -11.08
N ASN A 28 -2.89 -23.20 -12.14
CA ASN A 28 -2.46 -23.47 -13.52
C ASN A 28 -2.67 -22.27 -14.46
N PHE A 29 -2.86 -21.06 -13.92
CA PHE A 29 -3.12 -19.85 -14.68
C PHE A 29 -1.90 -18.91 -14.68
N LEU A 30 -1.62 -18.22 -15.79
CA LEU A 30 -0.54 -17.23 -15.83
C LEU A 30 -0.90 -16.02 -14.98
N SER A 31 0.05 -15.50 -14.19
CA SER A 31 -0.18 -14.35 -13.30
C SER A 31 -1.32 -14.59 -12.30
N SER A 32 -1.41 -15.79 -11.73
CA SER A 32 -2.47 -16.19 -10.78
C SER A 32 -2.85 -15.15 -9.72
N PRO A 33 -1.90 -14.45 -9.07
CA PRO A 33 -2.22 -13.45 -8.05
C PRO A 33 -3.02 -12.25 -8.57
N GLU A 34 -2.99 -11.97 -9.88
CA GLU A 34 -3.74 -10.88 -10.49
C GLU A 34 -5.25 -11.19 -10.59
N GLY A 35 -5.64 -12.46 -10.53
CA GLY A 35 -7.04 -12.89 -10.62
C GLY A 35 -7.59 -13.51 -9.34
N TYR A 36 -6.82 -14.39 -8.68
CA TYR A 36 -7.31 -15.26 -7.61
C TYR A 36 -8.09 -14.50 -6.52
N PHE A 37 -7.48 -13.50 -5.88
CA PHE A 37 -8.10 -12.80 -4.76
C PHE A 37 -9.31 -11.98 -5.19
N HIS A 38 -9.28 -11.35 -6.37
CA HIS A 38 -10.42 -10.62 -6.93
C HIS A 38 -11.60 -11.56 -7.17
N THR A 39 -11.36 -12.73 -7.76
CA THR A 39 -12.40 -13.73 -8.00
C THR A 39 -13.01 -14.24 -6.70
N VAL A 40 -12.19 -14.62 -5.71
CA VAL A 40 -12.71 -15.13 -4.44
C VAL A 40 -13.50 -14.05 -3.69
N ILE A 41 -12.94 -12.85 -3.52
CA ILE A 41 -13.58 -11.81 -2.71
C ILE A 41 -14.90 -11.31 -3.31
N CYS A 42 -15.00 -11.23 -4.64
CA CYS A 42 -16.22 -10.80 -5.31
C CYS A 42 -17.33 -11.85 -5.32
N ASN A 43 -16.99 -13.13 -5.19
CA ASN A 43 -17.96 -14.23 -5.22
C ASN A 43 -18.30 -14.80 -3.84
N ALA A 44 -17.60 -14.37 -2.79
CA ALA A 44 -17.90 -14.73 -1.41
C ALA A 44 -18.95 -13.77 -0.82
N GLN A 45 -20.10 -14.31 -0.41
CA GLN A 45 -21.24 -13.51 0.05
C GLN A 45 -20.91 -12.63 1.25
N GLU A 46 -20.07 -13.12 2.18
CA GLU A 46 -19.66 -12.36 3.37
C GLU A 46 -18.71 -11.20 3.04
N PHE A 47 -17.98 -11.24 1.93
CA PHE A 47 -16.90 -10.29 1.63
C PHE A 47 -17.16 -9.36 0.45
N ARG A 48 -18.07 -9.71 -0.48
CA ARG A 48 -18.31 -8.95 -1.72
C ARG A 48 -18.61 -7.46 -1.53
N ASN A 49 -19.20 -7.08 -0.39
CA ASN A 49 -19.55 -5.70 -0.06
C ASN A 49 -18.48 -4.97 0.78
N THR A 50 -17.34 -5.61 1.03
CA THR A 50 -16.22 -5.06 1.82
C THR A 50 -15.06 -4.62 0.93
N THR A 51 -15.24 -4.68 -0.39
CA THR A 51 -14.18 -4.43 -1.36
C THR A 51 -13.97 -2.93 -1.56
N VAL A 52 -12.71 -2.49 -1.56
CA VAL A 52 -12.36 -1.12 -1.97
C VAL A 52 -11.56 -1.26 -3.26
N ASN A 53 -12.00 -0.60 -4.33
CA ASN A 53 -11.33 -0.65 -5.64
C ASN A 53 -10.06 0.22 -5.67
N SER A 54 -9.11 -0.12 -4.81
CA SER A 54 -7.78 0.45 -4.72
C SER A 54 -6.85 -0.58 -4.07
N ASP A 55 -5.66 -0.74 -4.61
CA ASP A 55 -4.65 -1.63 -4.05
C ASP A 55 -3.63 -0.91 -3.16
N LEU A 56 -3.88 0.39 -2.91
CA LEU A 56 -3.08 1.36 -2.14
C LEU A 56 -1.70 1.69 -2.74
N HIS A 57 -1.44 1.34 -4.00
CA HIS A 57 -0.18 1.66 -4.66
C HIS A 57 -0.36 2.75 -5.72
N PHE A 58 0.59 3.68 -5.79
CA PHE A 58 0.84 4.47 -6.99
C PHE A 58 1.69 3.64 -7.96
N THR A 59 1.12 3.37 -9.14
CA THR A 59 1.83 2.71 -10.24
C THR A 59 1.58 3.50 -11.52
N SER A 60 2.65 3.88 -12.22
CA SER A 60 2.56 4.57 -13.52
C SER A 60 2.83 3.57 -14.64
N TRP A 61 2.13 3.72 -15.77
CA TRP A 61 2.33 2.92 -16.97
C TRP A 61 2.65 3.83 -18.15
N ASP A 62 3.49 3.33 -19.05
CA ASP A 62 3.72 3.98 -20.35
C ASP A 62 2.44 3.92 -21.21
N ASN A 63 2.36 4.78 -22.23
CA ASN A 63 1.31 4.71 -23.25
C ASN A 63 1.95 4.56 -24.65
N PRO A 64 1.79 3.41 -25.33
CA PRO A 64 1.05 2.21 -24.91
C PRO A 64 1.71 1.48 -23.72
N PRO A 65 0.94 0.73 -22.92
CA PRO A 65 1.47 0.03 -21.76
C PRO A 65 2.44 -1.08 -22.16
N LYS A 66 3.56 -1.18 -21.43
CA LYS A 66 4.54 -2.27 -21.53
C LYS A 66 4.15 -3.42 -20.62
N GLN A 67 4.90 -4.52 -20.66
CA GLN A 67 4.72 -5.66 -19.75
C GLN A 67 5.00 -5.29 -18.27
N HIS A 68 5.87 -4.32 -18.03
CA HIS A 68 6.20 -3.85 -16.68
C HIS A 68 5.85 -2.36 -16.52
N PRO A 69 5.47 -1.93 -15.31
CA PRO A 69 5.21 -0.52 -15.02
C PRO A 69 6.41 0.37 -15.35
N HIS A 70 6.12 1.64 -15.61
CA HIS A 70 7.13 2.69 -15.74
C HIS A 70 8.00 2.78 -14.48
N LEU A 71 9.29 2.99 -14.68
CA LEU A 71 10.24 3.17 -13.58
C LEU A 71 10.16 4.62 -13.08
N LEU A 72 9.67 4.77 -11.86
CA LEU A 72 9.47 6.06 -11.21
C LEU A 72 10.80 6.75 -10.93
N LYS A 73 10.91 8.03 -11.29
CA LYS A 73 12.09 8.88 -11.06
C LYS A 73 11.70 10.17 -10.35
N LEU A 74 12.66 11.06 -10.11
CA LEU A 74 12.42 12.38 -9.51
C LEU A 74 11.31 13.20 -10.20
N ALA A 75 11.17 13.08 -11.53
CA ALA A 75 10.12 13.76 -12.28
C ALA A 75 8.70 13.28 -11.93
N ASP A 76 8.57 12.10 -11.32
CA ASP A 76 7.28 11.49 -10.96
C ASP A 76 6.88 11.78 -9.51
N MET A 77 7.76 12.41 -8.72
CA MET A 77 7.61 12.56 -7.26
C MET A 77 6.36 13.36 -6.88
N GLU A 78 6.09 14.45 -7.61
CA GLU A 78 4.88 15.24 -7.40
C GLU A 78 3.60 14.41 -7.62
N ARG A 79 3.55 13.64 -8.71
CA ARG A 79 2.41 12.75 -9.01
C ARG A 79 2.25 11.66 -7.95
N MET A 80 3.36 11.12 -7.46
CA MET A 80 3.36 10.13 -6.37
C MET A 80 2.74 10.73 -5.09
N ILE A 81 3.20 11.91 -4.66
CA ILE A 81 2.68 12.56 -3.45
C ILE A 81 1.19 12.90 -3.62
N ASN A 82 0.83 13.51 -4.76
CA ASN A 82 -0.53 13.97 -5.03
C ASN A 82 -1.53 12.81 -5.14
N SER A 83 -1.07 11.59 -5.41
CA SER A 83 -1.93 10.39 -5.39
C SER A 83 -2.42 10.01 -3.99
N ASN A 84 -1.79 10.54 -2.94
CA ASN A 84 -2.02 10.18 -1.54
C ASN A 84 -1.80 8.68 -1.20
N ALA A 85 -1.32 7.87 -2.14
CA ALA A 85 -1.05 6.46 -1.93
C ALA A 85 0.13 6.27 -0.95
N PRO A 86 0.00 5.36 0.03
CA PRO A 86 1.07 5.08 0.98
C PRO A 86 2.25 4.31 0.38
N PHE A 87 2.04 3.63 -0.75
CA PHE A 87 3.06 2.84 -1.44
C PHE A 87 3.18 3.26 -2.90
N ALA A 88 4.35 3.05 -3.50
CA ALA A 88 4.60 3.29 -4.92
C ALA A 88 5.57 2.25 -5.49
N ARG A 89 5.44 1.96 -6.79
CA ARG A 89 6.37 1.07 -7.52
C ARG A 89 6.34 1.35 -9.03
N LYS A 90 7.39 1.02 -9.79
CA LYS A 90 8.71 0.47 -9.39
C LYS A 90 9.77 1.55 -9.46
N PHE A 91 10.81 1.44 -8.64
CA PHE A 91 11.96 2.34 -8.68
C PHE A 91 13.16 1.64 -9.32
N PRO A 92 13.99 2.34 -10.11
CA PRO A 92 15.30 1.82 -10.46
C PRO A 92 16.15 1.64 -9.20
N ARG A 93 17.07 0.68 -9.26
CA ARG A 93 18.04 0.47 -8.19
C ARG A 93 18.98 1.69 -8.13
N ASP A 94 19.30 2.13 -6.92
CA ASP A 94 20.25 3.22 -6.64
C ASP A 94 19.90 4.55 -7.35
N ASP A 95 18.61 4.79 -7.62
CA ASP A 95 18.13 6.05 -8.23
C ASP A 95 17.95 7.15 -7.17
N PRO A 96 18.36 8.41 -7.43
CA PRO A 96 18.24 9.52 -6.49
C PRO A 96 16.83 9.82 -5.97
N VAL A 97 15.79 9.32 -6.65
CA VAL A 97 14.41 9.39 -6.14
C VAL A 97 14.25 8.70 -4.78
N LEU A 98 15.01 7.64 -4.50
CA LEU A 98 14.96 6.92 -3.23
C LEU A 98 15.50 7.79 -2.09
N ASP A 99 16.63 8.48 -2.31
CA ASP A 99 17.20 9.43 -1.35
C ASP A 99 16.24 10.60 -1.08
N LYS A 100 15.51 11.04 -2.12
CA LYS A 100 14.50 12.10 -2.01
C LYS A 100 13.30 11.65 -1.18
N ILE A 101 12.82 10.43 -1.37
CA ILE A 101 11.76 9.84 -0.54
C ILE A 101 12.20 9.73 0.92
N ASP A 102 13.42 9.25 1.15
CA ASP A 102 13.98 9.08 2.48
C ASP A 102 14.07 10.41 3.24
N SER A 103 14.65 11.42 2.60
CA SER A 103 14.81 12.73 3.21
C SER A 103 13.50 13.50 3.38
N GLU A 104 12.64 13.55 2.36
CA GLU A 104 11.46 14.43 2.36
C GLU A 104 10.20 13.79 2.93
N LEU A 105 10.01 12.47 2.75
CA LEU A 105 8.78 11.79 3.16
C LEU A 105 8.97 10.97 4.43
N LEU A 106 10.15 10.37 4.60
CA LEU A 106 10.47 9.53 5.75
C LEU A 106 11.33 10.24 6.79
N SER A 107 11.80 11.46 6.51
CA SER A 107 12.62 12.26 7.44
C SER A 107 13.86 11.49 7.95
N ARG A 108 14.51 10.74 7.06
CA ARG A 108 15.72 9.97 7.39
C ARG A 108 16.85 10.27 6.42
N GLY A 109 18.08 10.26 6.94
CA GLY A 109 19.30 10.34 6.14
C GLY A 109 19.85 8.96 5.76
N PRO A 110 21.03 8.94 5.09
CA PRO A 110 21.76 7.70 4.84
C PRO A 110 22.00 6.92 6.14
N ASP A 111 21.86 5.60 6.07
CA ASP A 111 22.08 4.67 7.19
C ASP A 111 21.24 4.92 8.45
N MET A 112 20.16 5.71 8.33
CA MET A 112 19.21 5.97 9.41
C MET A 112 17.90 5.23 9.22
N PHE A 113 17.27 4.86 10.34
CA PHE A 113 15.89 4.38 10.37
C PHE A 113 14.90 5.54 10.21
N THR A 114 13.71 5.24 9.67
CA THR A 114 12.59 6.18 9.68
C THR A 114 12.19 6.48 11.13
N PRO A 115 12.26 7.74 11.61
CA PRO A 115 11.85 8.09 12.95
C PRO A 115 10.36 7.85 13.18
N GLY A 116 10.03 7.35 14.36
CA GLY A 116 8.66 7.05 14.78
C GLY A 116 8.31 7.64 16.15
N GLY A 117 7.12 7.31 16.66
CA GLY A 117 6.66 7.78 17.97
C GLY A 117 7.50 7.26 19.14
N TRP A 118 8.32 6.23 18.90
CA TRP A 118 9.28 5.68 19.87
C TRP A 118 10.61 6.45 19.96
N CYS A 119 10.87 7.41 19.07
CA CYS A 119 12.11 8.19 19.08
C CYS A 119 11.95 9.39 20.02
N VAL A 120 12.59 9.34 21.21
CA VAL A 120 12.38 10.30 22.30
C VAL A 120 13.62 11.13 22.64
N ALA A 121 14.72 10.96 21.90
CA ALA A 121 15.91 11.77 22.11
C ALA A 121 15.64 13.24 21.78
N SER A 122 16.33 14.14 22.49
CA SER A 122 16.26 15.57 22.19
C SER A 122 16.95 15.84 20.86
N VAL A 123 16.25 16.49 19.94
CA VAL A 123 16.78 16.94 18.64
C VAL A 123 17.50 18.27 18.85
N GLN A 124 18.67 18.25 19.48
CA GLN A 124 19.56 19.41 19.59
C GLN A 124 20.66 19.28 18.55
N ASN A 125 20.86 20.31 17.73
CA ASN A 125 21.94 20.38 16.72
C ASN A 125 21.97 19.21 15.72
N GLY A 126 20.81 18.69 15.30
CA GLY A 126 20.73 17.61 14.30
C GLY A 126 21.13 16.23 14.84
N SER A 127 21.09 16.04 16.16
CA SER A 127 21.19 14.71 16.77
C SER A 127 20.11 13.77 16.26
N ASP A 128 20.44 12.49 16.15
CA ASP A 128 19.50 11.44 15.76
C ASP A 128 18.36 11.35 16.81
N PRO A 129 17.10 11.63 16.42
CA PRO A 129 15.94 11.53 17.33
C PRO A 129 15.75 10.12 17.90
N CYS A 130 16.25 9.10 17.21
CA CYS A 130 16.07 7.69 17.56
C CYS A 130 17.26 7.10 18.34
N SER A 131 18.23 7.94 18.73
CA SER A 131 19.34 7.53 19.61
C SER A 131 18.88 7.04 20.99
N VAL A 132 17.69 7.45 21.43
CA VAL A 132 17.01 6.92 22.62
C VAL A 132 15.65 6.36 22.19
N VAL A 133 15.47 5.07 22.44
CA VAL A 133 14.22 4.35 22.16
C VAL A 133 13.33 4.39 23.40
N GLY A 134 12.16 5.01 23.26
CA GLY A 134 11.09 5.03 24.26
C GLY A 134 10.10 3.89 24.07
N ASN A 135 8.81 4.18 24.21
CA ASN A 135 7.77 3.18 24.02
C ASN A 135 7.66 2.77 22.53
N THR A 136 7.98 1.51 22.23
CA THR A 136 7.95 0.95 20.87
C THR A 136 6.55 0.86 20.26
N THR A 137 5.49 0.94 21.07
CA THR A 137 4.10 0.96 20.61
C THR A 137 3.55 2.37 20.39
N ALA A 138 4.33 3.41 20.70
CA ALA A 138 3.90 4.79 20.51
C ALA A 138 3.81 5.12 19.01
N ILE A 139 2.61 5.53 18.58
CA ILE A 139 2.33 5.97 17.22
C ILE A 139 2.13 7.48 17.24
N LYS A 140 2.86 8.19 16.37
CA LYS A 140 2.70 9.63 16.15
C LYS A 140 2.35 9.88 14.69
N PRO A 141 1.10 10.27 14.36
CA PRO A 141 0.73 10.60 12.99
C PRO A 141 1.58 11.75 12.44
N GLY A 142 2.11 11.57 11.23
CA GLY A 142 2.81 12.61 10.47
C GLY A 142 2.08 12.97 9.18
N PRO A 143 2.68 13.79 8.30
CA PRO A 143 2.08 14.19 7.03
C PRO A 143 1.62 13.02 6.15
N GLY A 144 2.34 11.89 6.19
CA GLY A 144 1.95 10.66 5.50
C GLY A 144 0.64 10.06 6.01
N ALA A 145 0.35 10.16 7.30
CA ALA A 145 -0.91 9.70 7.88
C ALA A 145 -2.08 10.57 7.39
N THR A 146 -1.91 11.89 7.30
CA THR A 146 -2.92 12.80 6.74
C THR A 146 -3.20 12.53 5.26
N ARG A 147 -2.16 12.22 4.46
CA ARG A 147 -2.36 11.80 3.07
C ARG A 147 -3.16 10.51 2.98
N LEU A 148 -2.79 9.51 3.79
CA LEU A 148 -3.52 8.24 3.83
C LEU A 148 -4.98 8.44 4.24
N GLU A 149 -5.25 9.23 5.28
CA GLU A 149 -6.61 9.57 5.71
C GLU A 149 -7.41 10.23 4.59
N THR A 150 -6.80 11.16 3.85
CA THR A 150 -7.42 11.80 2.69
C THR A 150 -7.79 10.78 1.61
N LEU A 151 -6.88 9.86 1.28
CA LEU A 151 -7.15 8.79 0.31
C LEU A 151 -8.29 7.87 0.78
N ILE A 152 -8.22 7.38 2.03
CA ILE A 152 -9.21 6.46 2.58
C ILE A 152 -10.59 7.12 2.62
N SER A 153 -10.68 8.38 3.06
CA SER A 153 -11.93 9.13 3.08
C SER A 153 -12.53 9.28 1.69
N ALA A 154 -11.71 9.55 0.67
CA ALA A 154 -12.17 9.63 -0.71
C ALA A 154 -12.64 8.27 -1.26
N LEU A 155 -11.90 7.19 -0.98
CA LEU A 155 -12.25 5.84 -1.43
C LEU A 155 -13.54 5.30 -0.80
N LEU A 156 -13.79 5.65 0.46
CA LEU A 156 -14.95 5.21 1.24
C LEU A 156 -16.16 6.15 1.12
N SER A 157 -16.07 7.24 0.35
CA SER A 157 -17.22 8.11 0.11
C SER A 157 -18.32 7.36 -0.64
N ASN A 158 -19.59 7.70 -0.38
CA ASN A 158 -20.73 7.02 -1.00
C ASN A 158 -20.66 7.02 -2.54
N ASP A 159 -20.20 8.12 -3.13
CA ASP A 159 -20.09 8.29 -4.58
C ASP A 159 -18.99 7.41 -5.21
N ASN A 160 -17.98 6.99 -4.44
CA ASN A 160 -16.90 6.13 -4.92
C ASN A 160 -17.07 4.67 -4.51
N PHE A 161 -17.45 4.41 -3.27
CA PHE A 161 -17.47 3.06 -2.70
C PHE A 161 -18.57 2.19 -3.28
N GLN A 162 -19.83 2.66 -3.24
CA GLN A 162 -20.99 1.86 -3.66
C GLN A 162 -20.96 1.49 -5.16
N PRO A 163 -20.68 2.43 -6.09
CA PRO A 163 -20.70 2.12 -7.53
C PRO A 163 -19.54 1.24 -8.00
N ARG A 164 -18.49 1.09 -7.18
CA ARG A 164 -17.26 0.35 -7.51
C ARG A 164 -17.12 -0.97 -6.76
N GLN A 165 -18.21 -1.48 -6.17
CA GLN A 165 -18.25 -2.83 -5.61
C GLN A 165 -18.25 -3.90 -6.72
N CYS A 166 -17.92 -5.12 -6.31
CA CYS A 166 -18.17 -6.32 -7.11
C CYS A 166 -19.64 -6.39 -7.56
N LYS A 167 -19.89 -6.88 -8.78
CA LYS A 167 -21.23 -7.04 -9.36
C LYS A 167 -21.65 -8.49 -9.36
#